data_AF-A0A914RRP6-F1
#
_entry.id   AF-A0A914RRP6-F1
#
_cell.length_a   1.000
_cell.length_b   1.000
_cell.length_c   1.000
_cell.angle_alpha   90.00
_cell.angle_beta   90.00
_cell.angle_gamma   90.00
#
_symmetry.space_group_name_H-M   'P 1'
#
loop_
_entity.id
_entity.type
_entity.pdbx_description
1 polymer ?
#
loop_
_entity_poly.entity_id
_entity_poly.type
_entity_poly.pdbx_seq_one_letter_code
_entity_poly.pdbx_strand_id
1 'polypeptide(L)'
;MDCSNKVESNVYAALEIVKRRQYKAWLNASDEEKASIELDPFVIARKAIRNCHPLMKLRGVTRGSEIQSVSRLYTRALGSRGNP
;
A
#
# COMPACT_ATOMS: atom_id res chain seq x y z
N MET A 1 -6.93 -12.56 -24.95
CA MET A 1 -7.41 -11.91 -23.70
C MET A 1 -6.22 -11.21 -23.09
N ASP A 2 -6.11 -9.90 -23.27
CA ASP A 2 -4.88 -9.15 -22.95
C ASP A 2 -4.59 -9.10 -21.45
N CYS A 3 -3.31 -9.29 -21.10
CA CYS A 3 -2.81 -9.22 -19.72
C CYS A 3 -3.13 -7.88 -19.02
N SER A 4 -3.27 -6.78 -19.79
CA SER A 4 -3.62 -5.46 -19.26
C SER A 4 -5.03 -5.43 -18.65
N ASN A 5 -6.01 -6.06 -19.31
CA ASN A 5 -7.39 -6.14 -18.83
C ASN A 5 -7.51 -7.03 -17.57
N LYS A 6 -6.58 -7.98 -17.40
CA LYS A 6 -6.56 -8.87 -16.23
C LYS A 6 -6.16 -8.12 -14.95
N VAL A 7 -5.22 -7.17 -15.05
CA VAL A 7 -4.75 -6.39 -13.89
C VAL A 7 -5.88 -5.51 -13.36
N GLU A 8 -6.58 -4.78 -14.23
CA GLU A 8 -7.70 -3.94 -13.82
C GLU A 8 -8.82 -4.75 -13.15
N SER A 9 -9.19 -5.88 -13.75
CA SER A 9 -10.20 -6.79 -13.19
C SER A 9 -9.81 -7.27 -11.78
N ASN A 10 -8.55 -7.65 -11.56
CA ASN A 10 -8.07 -8.09 -10.26
C ASN A 10 -8.12 -6.96 -9.21
N VAL A 11 -7.76 -5.74 -9.61
CA VAL A 11 -7.79 -4.57 -8.73
C VAL A 11 -9.23 -4.26 -8.31
N TYR A 12 -10.18 -4.24 -9.25
CA TYR A 12 -11.59 -4.01 -8.94
C TYR A 12 -12.18 -5.12 -8.05
N ALA A 13 -11.85 -6.39 -8.32
CA ALA A 13 -12.28 -7.50 -7.47
C ALA A 13 -11.75 -7.36 -6.03
N ALA A 14 -10.49 -6.96 -5.86
CA ALA A 14 -9.91 -6.73 -4.53
C ALA A 14 -10.61 -5.57 -3.79
N LEU A 15 -10.89 -4.46 -4.48
CA LEU A 15 -11.60 -3.31 -3.89
C LEU A 15 -13.04 -3.68 -3.50
N GLU A 16 -13.72 -4.51 -4.29
CA GLU A 16 -15.07 -4.99 -3.97
C GLU A 16 -15.07 -5.83 -2.68
N ILE A 17 -14.07 -6.69 -2.49
CA ILE A 17 -13.91 -7.50 -1.27
C ILE A 17 -13.73 -6.58 -0.05
N VAL A 18 -12.88 -5.56 -0.15
CA VAL A 18 -12.65 -4.59 0.93
C VAL A 18 -13.95 -3.86 1.27
N LYS A 19 -14.66 -3.35 0.26
CA LYS A 19 -15.94 -2.66 0.44
C LYS A 19 -16.96 -3.56 1.14
N ARG A 20 -17.12 -4.82 0.71
CA ARG A 20 -18.05 -5.78 1.33
C ARG A 20 -17.74 -6.03 2.81
N ARG A 21 -16.45 -6.16 3.16
CA ARG A 21 -16.04 -6.39 4.55
C ARG A 21 -16.32 -5.18 5.44
N GLN A 22 -15.95 -3.99 4.98
CA GLN A 22 -16.20 -2.75 5.72
C GLN A 22 -17.69 -2.48 5.90
N TYR A 23 -18.49 -2.72 4.86
CA TYR A 23 -19.94 -2.51 4.94
C TYR A 23 -20.60 -3.46 5.93
N LYS A 24 -20.18 -4.73 5.98
CA LYS A 24 -20.64 -5.69 7.01
C LYS A 24 -20.26 -5.24 8.42
N ALA A 25 -19.05 -4.72 8.61
CA ALA A 25 -18.63 -4.19 9.90
C ALA A 25 -19.45 -2.96 10.30
N TRP A 26 -19.70 -2.04 9.36
CA TRP A 26 -20.51 -0.85 9.58
C TRP A 26 -21.97 -1.16 9.91
N LEU A 27 -22.57 -2.16 9.24
CA LEU A 27 -23.94 -2.60 9.53
C LEU A 27 -24.10 -3.15 10.95
N ASN A 28 -23.06 -3.81 11.48
CA ASN A 28 -23.08 -4.44 12.80
C ASN A 28 -22.63 -3.49 13.93
N ALA A 29 -22.13 -2.30 13.60
CA ALA A 29 -21.60 -1.34 14.57
C ALA A 29 -22.72 -0.48 15.19
N SER A 30 -22.44 0.12 16.35
CA SER A 30 -23.30 1.15 16.95
C SER A 30 -23.21 2.48 16.17
N ASP A 31 -24.18 3.38 16.33
CA ASP A 31 -24.21 4.65 15.57
C ASP A 31 -23.01 5.56 15.85
N GLU A 32 -22.43 5.47 17.05
CA GLU A 32 -21.19 6.17 17.41
C GLU A 32 -19.98 5.60 16.66
N GLU A 33 -19.86 4.28 16.60
CA GLU A 33 -18.77 3.60 15.90
C GLU A 33 -18.89 3.74 14.39
N LYS A 34 -20.11 3.78 13.84
CA LYS A 34 -20.37 3.97 12.41
C LYS A 34 -19.74 5.25 11.87
N ALA A 35 -19.70 6.33 12.66
CA ALA A 35 -19.07 7.59 12.26
C ALA A 35 -17.53 7.48 12.13
N SER A 36 -16.92 6.53 12.84
CA SER A 36 -15.47 6.30 12.81
C SER A 36 -15.01 5.35 11.70
N ILE A 37 -15.93 4.54 11.14
CA ILE A 37 -15.60 3.52 10.15
C ILE A 37 -15.55 4.15 8.75
N GLU A 38 -14.34 4.18 8.17
CA GLU A 38 -14.14 4.58 6.78
C GLU A 38 -14.71 3.50 5.83
N LEU A 39 -15.54 3.93 4.90
CA LEU A 39 -16.21 3.06 3.91
C LEU A 39 -15.59 3.15 2.51
N ASP A 40 -14.84 4.21 2.20
CA ASP A 40 -14.19 4.35 0.89
C ASP A 40 -13.03 3.33 0.74
N PRO A 41 -13.14 2.32 -0.15
CA PRO A 41 -12.11 1.31 -0.33
C PRO A 41 -10.78 1.91 -0.85
N PHE A 42 -10.80 3.03 -1.56
CA PHE A 42 -9.58 3.66 -2.06
C PHE A 42 -8.78 4.35 -0.95
N VAL A 43 -9.45 5.02 -0.02
CA VAL A 43 -8.80 5.63 1.15
C VAL A 43 -8.14 4.55 2.00
N ILE A 44 -8.85 3.45 2.23
CA ILE A 44 -8.34 2.30 3.00
C ILE A 44 -7.12 1.69 2.32
N ALA A 45 -7.20 1.41 1.01
CA ALA A 45 -6.09 0.83 0.26
C ALA A 45 -4.85 1.74 0.29
N ARG A 46 -5.01 3.05 0.05
CA ARG A 46 -3.90 4.01 0.13
C ARG A 46 -3.29 4.09 1.52
N LYS A 47 -4.12 4.08 2.57
CA LYS A 47 -3.66 4.08 3.96
C LYS A 47 -2.89 2.79 4.28
N ALA A 48 -3.42 1.63 3.88
CA ALA A 48 -2.76 0.34 4.06
C ALA A 48 -1.40 0.30 3.34
N ILE A 49 -1.33 0.72 2.07
CA ILE A 49 -0.07 0.76 1.29
C ILE A 49 0.97 1.66 1.95
N ARG A 50 0.56 2.83 2.45
CA ARG A 50 1.47 3.73 3.19
C ARG A 50 1.97 3.10 4.49
N ASN A 51 1.09 2.42 5.22
CA ASN A 51 1.46 1.77 6.48
C ASN A 51 2.38 0.57 6.27
N CYS A 52 2.24 -0.15 5.16
CA CYS A 52 3.11 -1.25 4.79
C CYS A 52 4.43 -0.79 4.14
N HIS A 53 4.67 0.51 4.04
CA HIS A 53 5.88 1.02 3.42
C HIS A 53 7.09 0.80 4.32
N PRO A 54 8.14 0.08 3.86
CA PRO A 54 9.30 -0.20 4.69
C PRO A 54 10.10 1.09 4.93
N LEU A 55 10.52 1.30 6.18
CA LEU A 55 11.39 2.43 6.55
C LEU A 55 12.85 2.19 6.17
N MET A 56 13.27 0.92 6.12
CA MET A 56 14.65 0.52 5.85
C MET A 56 14.68 -0.58 4.80
N LYS A 57 15.70 -0.55 3.95
CA LYS A 57 16.04 -1.64 3.03
C LYS A 57 17.47 -2.09 3.26
N LEU A 58 17.68 -3.40 3.19
CA LEU A 58 19.02 -3.96 3.14
C LEU A 58 19.61 -3.68 1.76
N ARG A 59 20.83 -3.14 1.72
CA ARG A 59 21.60 -2.97 0.50
C ARG A 59 22.90 -3.75 0.66
N GLY A 60 23.17 -4.64 -0.29
CA GLY A 60 24.49 -5.25 -0.42
C GLY A 60 25.52 -4.17 -0.74
N VAL A 61 26.53 -4.03 0.10
CA VAL A 61 27.71 -3.19 -0.13
C VAL A 61 28.90 -4.12 -0.22
N THR A 62 29.61 -4.07 -1.34
CA THR A 62 30.87 -4.79 -1.50
C THR A 62 31.96 -4.01 -0.79
N ARG A 63 32.65 -4.63 0.17
CA ARG A 63 33.87 -4.10 0.78
C ARG A 63 34.98 -5.11 0.56
N GLY A 64 35.88 -4.84 -0.39
CA GLY A 64 36.86 -5.83 -0.84
C GLY A 64 36.22 -6.93 -1.68
N SER A 65 36.46 -8.21 -1.35
CA SER A 65 35.86 -9.38 -2.01
C SER A 65 34.56 -9.88 -1.37
N GLU A 66 34.11 -9.26 -0.27
CA GLU A 66 32.90 -9.68 0.46
C GLU A 66 31.72 -8.73 0.22
N ILE A 67 30.52 -9.31 0.10
CA ILE A 67 29.25 -8.58 0.01
C ILE A 67 28.57 -8.62 1.38
N GLN A 68 28.45 -7.45 2.02
CA GLN A 68 27.78 -7.33 3.31
C GLN A 68 26.44 -6.62 3.15
N SER A 69 25.40 -7.12 3.82
CA SER A 69 24.09 -6.48 3.83
C SER A 69 24.06 -5.36 4.86
N VAL A 70 24.04 -4.12 4.39
CA VAL A 70 23.97 -2.94 5.25
C VAL A 70 22.57 -2.35 5.17
N SER A 71 21.99 -2.10 6.34
CA SER A 71 20.72 -1.40 6.47
C SER A 71 20.84 0.05 5.99
N ARG A 72 19.99 0.45 5.05
CA ARG A 72 19.90 1.83 4.55
C ARG A 72 18.47 2.31 4.62
N LEU A 73 18.27 3.58 4.98
CA LEU A 73 16.94 4.19 4.96
C LEU A 73 16.32 4.04 3.56
N TYR A 74 15.04 3.67 3.53
CA TYR A 74 14.26 3.63 2.32
C TYR A 74 13.97 5.07 1.89
N THR A 75 14.83 5.62 1.05
CA THR A 75 14.53 6.88 0.37
C THR A 75 13.42 6.60 -0.63
N ARG A 76 12.19 7.00 -0.31
CA ARG A 76 11.15 7.17 -1.32
C ARG A 76 11.74 8.09 -2.38
N ALA A 77 11.72 7.69 -3.64
CA ALA A 77 12.06 8.59 -4.73
C ALA A 77 11.05 9.74 -4.71
N LEU A 78 11.35 10.79 -3.94
CA LEU A 78 10.74 12.09 -4.13
C LEU A 78 11.19 12.48 -5.53
N GLY A 79 10.22 12.69 -6.43
CA GLY A 79 10.46 13.21 -7.75
C GLY A 79 11.26 14.50 -7.66
N SER A 80 12.59 14.36 -7.75
CA SER A 80 13.52 15.45 -7.95
C SER A 80 13.66 15.62 -9.45
N ARG A 81 12.59 16.07 -10.08
CA ARG A 81 12.66 16.87 -11.30
C ARG A 81 12.12 18.25 -10.95
N GLY A 82 12.90 18.97 -10.13
CA GLY A 82 12.98 20.41 -10.32
C GLY A 82 13.52 20.62 -11.72
N ASN A 83 12.71 21.24 -12.57
CA ASN A 83 13.09 21.67 -13.90
C ASN A 83 14.21 22.73 -13.76
N PRO A 84 15.25 22.76 -14.62
CA PRO A 84 16.00 23.99 -14.83
C PRO A 84 15.11 25.12 -15.37
#